data_AF-F9Q852-F1
#
_entry.id   AF-F9Q852-F1
#
_cell.length_a   1.000
_cell.length_b   1.000
_cell.length_c   1.000
_cell.angle_alpha   90.00
_cell.angle_beta   90.00
_cell.angle_gamma   90.00
#
_symmetry.space_group_name_H-M   'P 1'
#
loop_
_entity.id
_entity.type
_entity.pdbx_description
1 polymer ?
#
loop_
_entity_poly.entity_id
_entity_poly.type
_entity_poly.pdbx_seq_one_letter_code
_entity_poly.pdbx_strand_id
1 'polypeptide(L)'
;MAEQGIISTYAGQFGHAHNQYLDDLSKRGVLGLFTLLAIFFIPLRAFWQHTQNPNQEVKLCAALGVVHVISTMCYCLSQGFFAHNSGNIFYFFLTVVFYAALKNQLQVSHENSRHS
;
A
#
# COMPACT_ATOMS: atom_id res chain seq x y z
N MET A 1 -35.96 -10.90 27.97
CA MET A 1 -34.63 -11.18 28.53
C MET A 1 -34.06 -12.35 27.73
N ALA A 2 -33.28 -12.05 26.69
CA ALA A 2 -32.64 -13.07 25.86
C ALA A 2 -31.18 -13.19 26.31
N GLU A 3 -30.87 -14.21 27.10
CA GLU A 3 -29.52 -14.51 27.60
C GLU A 3 -28.73 -15.29 26.54
N GLN A 4 -28.19 -14.55 25.57
CA GLN A 4 -27.21 -15.05 24.59
C GLN A 4 -25.81 -15.09 25.23
N GLY A 5 -25.52 -16.16 25.97
CA GLY A 5 -24.23 -16.37 26.64
C GLY A 5 -23.18 -17.14 25.84
N ILE A 6 -23.38 -17.41 24.55
CA ILE A 6 -22.51 -18.34 23.78
C ILE A 6 -21.77 -17.66 22.60
N ILE A 7 -21.99 -16.36 22.33
CA ILE A 7 -21.36 -15.66 21.20
C ILE A 7 -20.56 -14.44 21.66
N SER A 8 -19.59 -14.54 22.57
CA SER A 8 -18.65 -13.42 22.77
C SER A 8 -17.36 -13.76 23.54
N THR A 9 -16.78 -14.95 23.37
CA THR A 9 -15.42 -15.18 23.90
C THR A 9 -14.39 -15.33 22.79
N TYR A 10 -14.78 -15.90 21.64
CA TYR A 10 -13.91 -15.91 20.46
C TYR A 10 -13.77 -14.52 19.81
N ALA A 11 -14.82 -13.68 19.87
CA ALA A 11 -14.78 -12.30 19.38
C ALA A 11 -13.97 -11.35 20.31
N GLY A 12 -13.85 -11.67 21.60
CA GLY A 12 -13.15 -10.84 22.59
C GLY A 12 -11.63 -10.85 22.46
N GLN A 13 -11.04 -11.88 21.85
CA GLN A 13 -9.60 -11.92 21.55
C GLN A 13 -9.22 -11.19 20.25
N PHE A 14 -10.19 -10.84 19.40
CA PHE A 14 -10.00 -9.91 18.28
C PHE A 14 -10.20 -8.44 18.69
N GLY A 15 -10.37 -8.17 20.00
CA GLY A 15 -10.64 -6.85 20.57
C GLY A 15 -9.51 -5.82 20.46
N HIS A 16 -8.34 -6.21 19.94
CA HIS A 16 -7.29 -5.30 19.48
C HIS A 16 -6.72 -5.85 18.18
N ALA A 17 -7.56 -6.00 17.15
CA ALA A 17 -7.05 -6.28 15.81
C ALA A 17 -6.21 -5.08 15.35
N HIS A 18 -4.95 -5.10 15.73
CA HIS A 18 -3.87 -4.26 15.22
C HIS A 18 -3.76 -4.37 13.68
N ASN A 19 -4.42 -5.33 13.07
CA ASN A 19 -4.42 -5.58 11.64
C ASN A 19 -5.58 -4.88 10.93
N GLN A 20 -5.26 -3.86 10.13
CA GLN A 20 -6.25 -3.09 9.35
C GLN A 20 -7.05 -3.95 8.38
N TYR A 21 -6.46 -5.03 7.86
CA TYR A 21 -7.16 -5.95 6.95
C TYR A 21 -8.30 -6.69 7.64
N LEU A 22 -8.13 -7.07 8.91
CA LEU A 22 -9.18 -7.72 9.71
C LEU A 22 -10.24 -6.72 10.16
N ASP A 23 -9.83 -5.48 10.47
CA ASP A 23 -10.75 -4.40 10.82
C ASP A 23 -11.68 -4.04 9.65
N ASP A 24 -11.13 -3.85 8.45
CA ASP A 24 -11.92 -3.58 7.24
C ASP A 24 -12.78 -4.79 6.84
N LEU A 25 -12.29 -6.02 7.00
CA LEU A 25 -13.08 -7.22 6.76
C LEU A 25 -14.28 -7.32 7.72
N SER A 26 -14.10 -6.96 8.99
CA SER A 26 -15.15 -7.01 10.00
C SER A 26 -16.17 -5.87 9.85
N LYS A 27 -15.71 -4.64 9.57
CA LYS A 27 -16.56 -3.44 9.48
C LYS A 27 -17.20 -3.23 8.12
N ARG A 28 -16.48 -3.51 7.04
CA ARG A 28 -16.88 -3.23 5.64
C ARG A 28 -17.03 -4.50 4.80
N GLY A 29 -16.80 -5.67 5.39
CA GLY A 29 -16.85 -6.95 4.69
C GLY A 29 -15.70 -7.12 3.71
N VAL A 30 -15.86 -8.13 2.85
CA VAL A 30 -14.90 -8.49 1.79
C VAL A 30 -14.62 -7.33 0.82
N LEU A 31 -15.59 -6.43 0.61
CA LEU A 31 -15.44 -5.24 -0.24
C LEU A 31 -14.41 -4.24 0.32
N GLY A 32 -14.38 -4.02 1.64
CA GLY A 32 -13.37 -3.17 2.28
C GLY A 32 -11.97 -3.72 2.09
N LEU A 33 -11.81 -5.03 2.30
CA LEU A 33 -10.56 -5.73 2.08
C LEU A 33 -10.07 -5.61 0.63
N PHE A 34 -10.94 -5.84 -0.36
CA PHE A 34 -10.58 -5.69 -1.77
C PHE A 34 -10.18 -4.26 -2.14
N THR A 35 -10.86 -3.26 -1.58
CA THR A 35 -10.52 -1.85 -1.81
C THR A 35 -9.14 -1.52 -1.27
N LEU A 36 -8.83 -1.96 -0.05
CA LEU A 36 -7.51 -1.78 0.56
C LEU A 36 -6.41 -2.48 -0.24
N LEU A 37 -6.66 -3.71 -0.69
CA LEU A 37 -5.73 -4.45 -1.55
C LEU A 37 -5.51 -3.75 -2.90
N ALA A 38 -6.55 -3.20 -3.51
CA ALA A 38 -6.41 -2.46 -4.77
C ALA A 38 -5.52 -1.21 -4.61
N ILE A 39 -5.66 -0.49 -3.49
CA ILE A 39 -4.85 0.69 -3.16
C ILE A 39 -3.35 0.36 -3.07
N PHE A 40 -2.99 -0.87 -2.68
CA PHE A 40 -1.59 -1.32 -2.65
C PHE A 40 -1.13 -1.96 -3.96
N PHE A 41 -1.93 -2.87 -4.54
CA PHE A 41 -1.51 -3.62 -5.72
C PHE A 41 -1.39 -2.76 -6.98
N ILE A 42 -2.21 -1.72 -7.14
CA ILE A 42 -2.13 -0.80 -8.29
C ILE A 42 -0.76 -0.11 -8.35
N PRO A 43 -0.32 0.66 -7.33
CA PRO A 43 0.99 1.30 -7.35
C PRO A 43 2.12 0.27 -7.31
N LEU A 44 1.98 -0.83 -6.56
CA LEU A 44 3.00 -1.88 -6.54
C LEU A 44 3.28 -2.42 -7.93
N ARG A 45 2.25 -2.73 -8.72
CA ARG A 45 2.40 -3.22 -10.10
C ARG A 45 3.06 -2.16 -10.98
N ALA A 46 2.66 -0.89 -10.85
CA ALA A 46 3.22 0.20 -11.63
C ALA A 46 4.73 0.36 -11.38
N PHE A 47 5.17 0.31 -10.13
CA PHE A 47 6.60 0.37 -9.79
C PHE A 47 7.34 -0.92 -10.19
N TRP A 48 6.76 -2.08 -9.88
CA TRP A 48 7.39 -3.38 -10.11
C TRP A 48 7.78 -3.59 -11.57
N GLN A 49 6.92 -3.19 -12.51
CA GLN A 49 7.20 -3.29 -13.95
C GLN A 49 8.46 -2.55 -14.40
N HIS A 50 8.89 -1.53 -13.65
CA HIS A 50 10.06 -0.71 -13.98
C HIS A 50 11.33 -1.10 -13.21
N THR A 51 11.26 -2.10 -12.34
CA THR A 51 12.44 -2.60 -11.58
C THR A 51 13.44 -3.36 -12.45
N GLN A 52 13.02 -3.82 -13.63
CA GLN A 52 13.86 -4.50 -14.62
C GLN A 52 14.36 -3.55 -15.73
N ASN A 53 14.17 -2.24 -15.56
CA ASN A 53 14.64 -1.27 -16.55
C ASN A 53 16.18 -1.27 -16.61
N PRO A 54 16.79 -1.19 -17.82
CA PRO A 54 18.25 -1.12 -17.96
C PRO A 54 18.86 0.15 -17.35
N ASN A 55 18.09 1.24 -17.23
CA ASN A 55 18.54 2.46 -16.58
C ASN A 55 18.53 2.28 -15.04
N GLN A 56 19.70 2.45 -14.43
CA GLN A 56 19.89 2.27 -13.00
C GLN A 56 19.12 3.28 -12.14
N GLU A 57 18.92 4.51 -12.62
CA GLU A 57 18.14 5.55 -11.92
C GLU A 57 16.65 5.21 -11.94
N VAL A 58 16.13 4.77 -13.08
CA VAL A 58 14.75 4.28 -13.21
C VAL A 58 14.51 3.09 -12.28
N LYS A 59 15.46 2.15 -12.28
CA LYS A 59 15.41 0.97 -11.39
C LYS A 59 15.43 1.36 -9.91
N LEU A 60 16.24 2.35 -9.53
CA LEU A 60 16.30 2.86 -8.16
C LEU A 60 14.97 3.51 -7.75
N CYS A 61 14.42 4.41 -8.57
CA CYS A 61 13.12 5.03 -8.30
C CYS A 61 11.99 3.99 -8.20
N ALA A 62 11.99 2.99 -9.08
CA ALA A 62 11.05 1.88 -9.03
C ALA A 62 11.20 1.08 -7.72
N ALA A 63 12.42 0.76 -7.30
CA ALA A 63 12.67 0.03 -6.06
C ALA A 63 12.22 0.82 -4.83
N LEU A 64 12.46 2.13 -4.78
CA LEU A 64 11.98 2.99 -3.68
C LEU A 64 10.45 2.96 -3.56
N GLY A 65 9.74 3.05 -4.69
CA GLY A 65 8.28 2.93 -4.73
C GLY A 65 7.78 1.55 -4.26
N VAL A 66 8.42 0.46 -4.70
CA VAL A 66 8.09 -0.91 -4.25
C VAL A 66 8.29 -1.07 -2.76
N VAL A 67 9.46 -0.67 -2.24
CA VAL A 67 9.79 -0.76 -0.81
C VAL A 67 8.82 0.07 0.03
N HIS A 68 8.45 1.27 -0.43
CA HIS A 68 7.46 2.10 0.24
C HIS A 68 6.11 1.37 0.37
N VAL A 69 5.57 0.85 -0.73
CA VAL A 69 4.28 0.14 -0.74
C VAL A 69 4.32 -1.09 0.15
N ILE A 70 5.35 -1.94 0.02
CA ILE A 70 5.49 -3.15 0.85
C ILE A 70 5.63 -2.78 2.32
N SER A 71 6.42 -1.76 2.65
CA SER A 71 6.57 -1.30 4.05
C SER A 71 5.24 -0.83 4.62
N THR A 72 4.45 -0.08 3.85
CA THR A 72 3.11 0.35 4.28
C THR A 72 2.15 -0.84 4.41
N MET A 73 2.21 -1.82 3.52
CA MET A 73 1.42 -3.07 3.63
C MET A 73 1.74 -3.82 4.92
N CYS A 74 3.03 -4.00 5.23
CA CYS A 74 3.48 -4.63 6.48
C CYS A 74 3.05 -3.83 7.70
N TYR A 75 3.11 -2.50 7.63
CA TYR A 75 2.67 -1.64 8.72
C TYR A 75 1.14 -1.72 8.94
N CYS A 76 0.35 -1.83 7.88
CA CYS A 76 -1.11 -2.04 7.97
C CYS A 76 -1.50 -3.39 8.58
N LEU A 77 -0.59 -4.37 8.59
CA LEU A 77 -0.77 -5.65 9.29
C LEU A 77 -0.67 -5.50 10.81
N SER A 78 0.12 -4.52 11.27
CA SER A 78 0.45 -4.28 12.69
C SER A 78 -0.25 -3.07 13.31
N GLN A 79 -0.77 -2.14 12.49
CA GLN A 79 -1.58 -1.03 12.99
C GLN A 79 -2.60 -0.55 11.93
N GLY A 80 -3.76 -0.06 12.37
CA GLY A 80 -4.73 0.65 11.52
C GLY A 80 -4.21 2.01 11.01
N PHE A 81 -3.19 2.00 10.15
CA PHE A 81 -2.51 3.19 9.63
C PHE A 81 -3.42 4.18 8.89
N PHE A 82 -4.38 3.68 8.10
CA PHE A 82 -5.36 4.50 7.38
C PHE A 82 -6.48 5.04 8.28
N ALA A 83 -6.63 4.53 9.51
CA ALA A 83 -7.59 5.10 10.46
C ALA A 83 -7.18 6.52 10.90
N HIS A 84 -5.89 6.85 10.79
CA HIS A 84 -5.39 8.21 10.95
C HIS A 84 -5.31 8.89 9.58
N ASN A 85 -6.03 10.01 9.40
CA ASN A 85 -6.00 10.81 8.17
C ASN A 85 -4.57 11.20 7.74
N SER A 86 -3.65 11.36 8.69
CA SER A 86 -2.24 11.65 8.43
C SER A 86 -1.50 10.49 7.74
N GLY A 87 -1.76 9.24 8.14
CA GLY A 87 -1.16 8.05 7.52
C GLY A 87 -1.63 7.88 6.08
N ASN A 88 -2.92 8.13 5.85
CA ASN A 88 -3.52 8.08 4.52
C ASN A 88 -2.91 9.13 3.57
N ILE A 89 -2.82 10.39 4.01
CA ILE A 89 -2.20 11.47 3.23
C ILE A 89 -0.73 11.16 2.97
N PHE A 90 0.01 10.67 3.97
CA PHE A 90 1.43 10.34 3.83
C PHE A 90 1.68 9.27 2.76
N TYR A 91 0.90 8.19 2.77
CA TYR A 91 1.02 7.11 1.78
C TYR A 91 0.74 7.62 0.36
N PHE A 92 -0.37 8.32 0.15
CA PHE A 92 -0.72 8.83 -1.17
C PHE A 92 0.28 9.87 -1.66
N PHE A 93 0.71 10.78 -0.78
CA PHE A 93 1.70 11.80 -1.12
C PHE A 93 3.03 11.17 -1.55
N LEU A 94 3.60 10.27 -0.75
CA LEU A 94 4.87 9.62 -1.10
C LEU A 94 4.74 8.72 -2.34
N THR A 95 3.61 8.02 -2.49
CA THR A 95 3.33 7.24 -3.70
C THR A 95 3.35 8.12 -4.95
N VAL A 96 2.71 9.29 -4.90
CA VAL A 96 2.72 10.25 -6.02
C VAL A 96 4.12 10.81 -6.26
N VAL A 97 4.87 11.15 -5.22
CA VAL A 97 6.25 11.65 -5.33
C VAL A 97 7.16 10.60 -6.00
N PHE A 98 7.12 9.35 -5.56
CA PHE A 98 7.90 8.28 -6.18
C PHE A 98 7.47 8.00 -7.61
N TYR A 99 6.17 8.06 -7.89
CA TYR A 99 5.66 7.89 -9.25
C TYR A 99 6.10 9.02 -10.18
N ALA A 100 6.05 10.28 -9.71
CA ALA A 100 6.55 11.43 -10.46
C ALA A 100 8.06 11.34 -10.69
N ALA A 101 8.83 10.93 -9.67
CA ALA A 101 10.27 10.71 -9.80
C ALA A 101 10.58 9.62 -10.84
N LEU A 102 9.87 8.48 -10.79
CA LEU A 102 10.01 7.41 -11.78
C LEU A 102 9.71 7.92 -13.20
N LYS A 103 8.59 8.64 -13.38
CA LYS A 103 8.22 9.23 -14.68
C LYS A 103 9.27 10.18 -15.21
N ASN A 104 9.83 11.03 -14.36
CA ASN A 104 10.89 11.95 -14.74
C ASN A 104 12.14 11.19 -15.22
N GLN A 105 12.58 10.17 -14.47
CA GLN A 105 13.74 9.37 -14.87
C GLN A 105 13.53 8.61 -16.17
N LEU A 106 12.30 8.13 -16.42
CA LEU A 106 11.95 7.52 -17.71
C LEU A 106 12.07 8.53 -18.86
N GLN A 107 11.60 9.77 -18.67
CA GLN A 107 11.69 10.82 -19.68
C GLN A 107 13.14 11.20 -19.97
N VAL A 108 13.96 11.42 -18.93
CA VAL A 108 15.40 11.72 -19.08
C VAL A 108 16.12 10.59 -19.79
N SER A 109 15.83 9.33 -19.43
CA SER A 109 16.42 8.17 -20.11
C SER A 109 16.08 8.12 -21.59
N HIS A 110 14.84 8.47 -21.97
CA HIS A 110 14.42 8.52 -23.37
C HIS A 110 15.09 9.65 -24.16
N GLU A 111 15.37 10.79 -23.51
CA GLU A 111 16.04 11.93 -24.12
C GLU A 111 17.53 11.63 -24.37
N ASN A 112 18.21 11.03 -23.38
CA ASN A 112 19.60 10.59 -23.53
C ASN A 112 19.78 9.57 -24.67
N SER A 113 18.83 8.66 -24.88
CA SER A 113 18.89 7.69 -25.98
C SER A 113 18.62 8.30 -27.37
N ARG A 114 18.11 9.53 -27.48
CA ARG A 114 17.93 10.22 -28.78
C ARG A 114 19.15 11.02 -29.21
N HIS A 115 20.04 11.34 -28.27
CA HIS A 115 21.25 12.14 -28.52
C HIS A 115 22.53 11.30 -28.68
N SER A 116 22.43 9.98 -28.51
CA SER A 116 23.49 8.98 -28.76
C SER A 116 23.32 8.31 -30.12
#